data_AF-A0A1E3Q2V8-F1
#
_entry.id   AF-A0A1E3Q2V8-F1
#
_cell.length_a   1.000
_cell.length_b   1.000
_cell.length_c   1.000
_cell.angle_alpha   90.00
_cell.angle_beta   90.00
_cell.angle_gamma   90.00
#
_symmetry.space_group_name_H-M   'P 1'
#
loop_
_entity.id
_entity.type
_entity.pdbx_description
1 polymer ?
#
loop_
_entity_poly.entity_id
_entity_poly.type
_entity_poly.pdbx_seq_one_letter_code
_entity_poly.pdbx_strand_id
1 'polypeptide(L)'
;MKHSVTSSSFAPNGIRITHRLLATLGISVAIAGCSADASTTTQTAAAAPSTPLLAEVAEQIALPAWTWTAFGTHTARGYTTVAAETISIEGMKADCDNINLNRKLAADFRSDVFGPGVKGFFYKCQPVLPDTNMYWFTISSADQAQIDTLCDPTTNYPIIYDEQHDTYWIDEPFTCTSRASPAF
;
A
#
# COMPACT_ATOMS: atom_id res chain seq x y z
N MET A 1 -50.55 9.86 -27.91
CA MET A 1 -51.14 8.72 -27.19
C MET A 1 -50.40 8.56 -25.87
N LYS A 2 -51.16 8.49 -24.77
CA LYS A 2 -50.68 8.39 -23.37
C LYS A 2 -50.45 6.92 -22.98
N HIS A 3 -49.69 6.76 -21.88
CA HIS A 3 -49.55 5.58 -20.99
C HIS A 3 -48.47 4.57 -21.40
N SER A 4 -47.65 4.01 -20.51
CA SER A 4 -47.50 4.17 -19.05
C SER A 4 -46.13 3.61 -18.63
N VAL A 5 -45.53 4.22 -17.62
CA VAL A 5 -44.40 3.69 -16.86
C VAL A 5 -44.95 2.72 -15.81
N THR A 6 -44.37 1.52 -15.70
CA THR A 6 -44.67 0.59 -14.60
C THR A 6 -43.43 0.46 -13.73
N SER A 7 -43.52 1.04 -12.53
CA SER A 7 -42.58 0.85 -11.43
C SER A 7 -43.08 -0.29 -10.57
N SER A 8 -42.24 -1.28 -10.27
CA SER A 8 -42.57 -2.36 -9.33
C SER A 8 -41.66 -2.25 -8.11
N SER A 9 -42.28 -1.75 -7.04
CA SER A 9 -41.82 -1.75 -5.66
C SER A 9 -41.72 -3.18 -5.12
N PHE A 10 -40.60 -3.52 -4.48
CA PHE A 10 -40.52 -4.63 -3.53
C PHE A 10 -40.15 -4.07 -2.16
N ALA A 11 -41.16 -3.98 -1.30
CA ALA A 11 -41.02 -3.70 0.12
C ALA A 11 -40.74 -5.00 0.91
N PRO A 12 -40.18 -4.90 2.13
CA PRO A 12 -39.39 -5.95 2.75
C PRO A 12 -40.23 -6.88 3.64
N ASN A 13 -39.98 -8.19 3.55
CA ASN A 13 -40.51 -9.17 4.49
C ASN A 13 -39.56 -9.34 5.67
N GLY A 14 -40.02 -8.91 6.84
CA GLY A 14 -39.32 -9.06 8.11
C GLY A 14 -39.30 -10.50 8.60
N ILE A 15 -38.17 -10.89 9.20
CA ILE A 15 -38.08 -12.07 10.05
C ILE A 15 -37.59 -11.59 11.41
N ARG A 16 -38.48 -11.73 12.40
CA ARG A 16 -38.21 -11.48 13.82
C ARG A 16 -37.23 -12.53 14.33
N ILE A 17 -36.02 -12.11 14.71
CA ILE A 17 -35.10 -12.97 15.48
C ILE A 17 -35.25 -12.58 16.96
N THR A 18 -35.80 -13.53 17.71
CA THR A 18 -36.04 -13.44 19.15
C THR A 18 -34.76 -13.33 19.96
N HIS A 19 -34.67 -12.33 20.83
CA HIS A 19 -33.70 -12.27 21.92
C HIS A 19 -33.92 -13.43 22.90
N ARG A 20 -32.91 -14.27 23.09
CA ARG A 20 -32.79 -15.12 24.28
C ARG A 20 -31.66 -14.58 25.15
N LEU A 21 -32.04 -13.90 26.22
CA LEU A 21 -31.22 -13.69 27.40
C LEU A 21 -30.95 -15.06 28.05
N LEU A 22 -29.68 -15.42 28.23
CA LEU A 22 -29.27 -16.36 29.26
C LEU A 22 -28.21 -15.67 30.11
N ALA A 23 -28.60 -15.37 31.35
CA ALA A 23 -27.71 -14.95 32.41
C ALA A 23 -27.06 -16.18 33.04
N THR A 24 -25.74 -16.18 33.17
CA THR A 24 -25.02 -17.08 34.07
C THR A 24 -24.02 -16.26 34.87
N LEU A 25 -24.30 -16.11 36.18
CA LEU A 25 -23.35 -15.74 37.21
C LEU A 25 -22.36 -16.90 37.42
N GLY A 26 -21.07 -16.59 37.59
CA GLY A 26 -20.05 -17.57 37.94
C GLY A 26 -18.67 -16.97 38.21
N ILE A 27 -18.49 -16.48 39.45
CA ILE A 27 -17.32 -16.42 40.35
C ILE A 27 -15.88 -16.48 39.74
N SER A 28 -15.10 -15.50 40.20
CA SER A 28 -13.68 -15.15 39.97
C SER A 28 -12.63 -16.19 40.36
N VAL A 29 -11.48 -16.20 39.65
CA VAL A 29 -10.14 -16.48 40.20
C VAL A 29 -9.10 -15.59 39.49
N ALA A 30 -8.31 -14.85 40.27
CA ALA A 30 -7.13 -14.14 39.81
C ALA A 30 -5.94 -15.10 39.68
N ILE A 31 -5.15 -14.99 38.60
CA ILE A 31 -3.83 -15.60 38.53
C ILE A 31 -2.85 -14.58 37.95
N ALA A 32 -1.74 -14.49 38.68
CA ALA A 32 -0.50 -13.75 38.50
C ALA A 32 -0.10 -13.34 37.08
N GLY A 33 0.51 -12.15 37.01
CA GLY A 33 1.13 -11.62 35.81
C GLY A 33 2.20 -12.52 35.22
N CYS A 34 2.25 -12.50 33.89
CA CYS A 34 3.44 -12.83 33.13
C CYS A 34 3.78 -11.60 32.30
N SER A 35 4.96 -11.04 32.57
CA SER A 35 5.63 -10.12 31.67
C SER A 35 5.67 -10.75 30.27
N ALA A 36 5.10 -10.05 29.29
CA ALA A 36 5.33 -10.40 27.90
C ALA A 36 6.79 -10.00 27.58
N ASP A 37 7.71 -10.97 27.68
CA ASP A 37 8.99 -10.89 27.03
C ASP A 37 8.72 -10.71 25.53
N ALA A 38 8.91 -9.48 25.05
CA ALA A 38 9.00 -9.20 23.63
C ALA A 38 10.29 -9.84 23.12
N SER A 39 10.22 -11.15 22.83
CA SER A 39 11.21 -11.83 22.01
C SER A 39 11.26 -11.10 20.67
N THR A 40 12.25 -10.23 20.55
CA THR A 40 12.65 -9.65 19.28
C THR A 40 13.36 -10.77 18.55
N THR A 41 12.59 -11.59 17.84
CA THR A 41 13.15 -12.55 16.89
C THR A 41 13.78 -11.71 15.79
N THR A 42 15.09 -11.49 15.86
CA THR A 42 15.88 -11.00 14.73
C THR A 42 15.80 -12.08 13.66
N GLN A 43 14.80 -11.94 12.78
CA GLN A 43 14.66 -12.79 11.62
C GLN A 43 15.81 -12.40 10.69
N THR A 44 16.92 -13.14 10.75
CA THR A 44 17.96 -13.05 9.73
C THR A 44 17.28 -13.31 8.40
N ALA A 45 17.17 -12.27 7.57
CA ALA A 45 16.61 -12.38 6.25
C ALA A 45 17.42 -13.45 5.49
N ALA A 46 16.76 -14.56 5.14
CA ALA A 46 17.39 -15.57 4.31
C ALA A 46 17.84 -14.91 3.00
N ALA A 47 19.09 -15.15 2.59
CA ALA A 47 19.58 -14.68 1.31
C ALA A 47 18.62 -15.17 0.21
N ALA A 48 18.11 -14.23 -0.60
CA ALA A 48 17.18 -14.58 -1.66
C ALA A 48 17.85 -15.57 -2.62
N PRO A 49 17.15 -16.62 -3.07
CA PRO A 49 17.72 -17.55 -4.04
C PRO A 49 18.04 -16.79 -5.35
N SER A 50 19.32 -16.69 -5.70
CA SER A 50 19.78 -16.07 -6.94
C SER A 50 19.71 -17.09 -8.09
N THR A 51 18.58 -17.10 -8.79
CA THR A 51 18.47 -17.84 -10.05
C THR A 51 19.06 -17.01 -11.20
N PRO A 52 19.54 -17.61 -12.30
CA PRO A 52 20.02 -16.87 -13.47
C PRO A 52 18.99 -15.86 -14.00
N LEU A 53 17.69 -16.21 -13.94
CA LEU A 53 16.60 -15.31 -14.33
C LEU A 53 16.54 -14.06 -13.43
N LEU A 54 16.63 -14.23 -12.11
CA LEU A 54 16.60 -13.09 -11.19
C LEU A 54 17.85 -12.22 -11.29
N ALA A 55 19.00 -12.82 -11.62
CA ALA A 55 20.24 -12.08 -11.90
C ALA A 55 20.10 -11.21 -13.16
N GLU A 56 19.58 -11.77 -14.26
CA GLU A 56 19.31 -11.02 -15.50
C GLU A 56 18.32 -9.88 -15.25
N VAL A 57 17.22 -10.14 -14.54
CA VAL A 57 16.25 -9.08 -14.19
C VAL A 57 16.90 -7.99 -13.35
N ALA A 58 17.70 -8.37 -12.34
CA ALA A 58 18.43 -7.41 -11.51
C ALA A 58 19.39 -6.54 -12.34
N GLU A 59 20.10 -7.13 -13.31
CA GLU A 59 20.98 -6.40 -14.21
C GLU A 59 20.20 -5.41 -15.10
N GLN A 60 19.13 -5.87 -15.74
CA GLN A 60 18.30 -5.03 -16.63
C GLN A 60 17.68 -3.82 -15.93
N ILE A 61 17.35 -3.95 -14.64
CA ILE A 61 16.77 -2.85 -13.84
C ILE A 61 17.84 -2.07 -13.06
N ALA A 62 19.12 -2.41 -13.25
CA ALA A 62 20.26 -1.88 -12.53
C ALA A 62 20.06 -1.91 -11.01
N LEU A 63 19.58 -3.04 -10.47
CA LEU A 63 19.44 -3.25 -9.04
C LEU A 63 20.85 -3.39 -8.44
N PRO A 64 21.24 -2.55 -7.47
CA PRO A 64 22.55 -2.67 -6.84
C PRO A 64 22.71 -4.03 -6.14
N ALA A 65 23.93 -4.58 -6.16
CA ALA A 65 24.22 -5.83 -5.45
C ALA A 65 24.01 -5.72 -3.93
N TRP A 66 24.12 -4.50 -3.39
CA TRP A 66 23.90 -4.19 -1.98
C TRP A 66 22.84 -3.11 -1.87
N THR A 67 21.70 -3.45 -1.29
CA THR A 67 20.61 -2.49 -1.11
C THR A 67 20.07 -2.52 0.30
N TRP A 68 19.77 -1.33 0.81
CA TRP A 68 18.81 -1.14 1.87
C TRP A 68 17.42 -1.27 1.29
N THR A 69 16.54 -1.99 1.97
CA THR A 69 15.18 -2.24 1.51
C THR A 69 14.18 -1.85 2.60
N ALA A 70 13.07 -1.24 2.19
CA ALA A 70 11.92 -0.99 3.04
C ALA A 70 10.66 -1.62 2.42
N PHE A 71 9.79 -2.10 3.30
CA PHE A 71 8.48 -2.64 2.93
C PHE A 71 7.43 -1.90 3.71
N GLY A 72 6.26 -1.73 3.12
CA GLY A 72 5.19 -1.02 3.80
C GLY A 72 4.02 -0.70 2.91
N THR A 73 3.31 0.36 3.30
CA THR A 73 2.14 0.87 2.61
C THR A 73 2.21 2.37 2.42
N HIS A 74 1.61 2.89 1.36
CA HIS A 74 1.33 4.32 1.23
C HIS A 74 -0.06 4.53 0.67
N THR A 75 -0.64 5.69 0.96
CA THR A 75 -1.90 6.12 0.36
C THR A 75 -1.67 7.25 -0.62
N ALA A 76 -2.44 7.27 -1.69
CA ALA A 76 -2.42 8.37 -2.65
C ALA A 76 -3.83 8.71 -3.12
N ARG A 77 -3.99 9.97 -3.51
CA ARG A 77 -5.22 10.54 -4.08
C ARG A 77 -4.91 11.06 -5.48
N GLY A 78 -5.75 10.69 -6.45
CA GLY A 78 -5.59 11.06 -7.85
C GLY A 78 -6.60 12.13 -8.26
N TYR A 79 -6.15 13.13 -9.02
CA TYR A 79 -6.92 14.29 -9.43
C TYR A 79 -6.80 14.54 -10.93
N THR A 80 -7.81 15.18 -11.51
CA THR A 80 -7.81 15.53 -12.94
C THR A 80 -6.94 16.75 -13.26
N THR A 81 -6.59 17.53 -12.24
CA THR A 81 -5.74 18.73 -12.38
C THR A 81 -4.82 18.89 -11.18
N VAL A 82 -3.74 19.67 -11.36
CA VAL A 82 -2.79 20.02 -10.29
C VAL A 82 -3.44 20.79 -9.13
N ALA A 83 -4.57 21.47 -9.34
CA ALA A 83 -5.28 22.17 -8.28
C ALA A 83 -5.94 21.23 -7.25
N ALA A 84 -6.04 19.94 -7.58
CA ALA A 84 -6.54 18.89 -6.70
C ALA A 84 -7.98 19.12 -6.19
N GLU A 85 -8.83 19.72 -7.03
CA GLU A 85 -10.23 19.99 -6.68
C GLU A 85 -11.17 18.85 -7.11
N THR A 86 -10.84 18.14 -8.20
CA THR A 86 -11.67 17.09 -8.78
C THR A 86 -10.90 15.77 -8.79
N ILE A 87 -11.45 14.76 -8.12
CA ILE A 87 -10.89 13.40 -8.06
C ILE A 87 -10.97 12.73 -9.44
N SER A 88 -9.85 12.14 -9.87
CA SER A 88 -9.79 11.28 -11.05
C SER A 88 -10.16 9.85 -10.65
N ILE A 89 -11.46 9.56 -10.54
CA ILE A 89 -11.95 8.22 -10.17
C ILE A 89 -11.46 7.17 -11.18
N GLU A 90 -11.49 7.50 -12.47
CA GLU A 90 -11.07 6.59 -13.54
C GLU A 90 -9.57 6.34 -13.51
N GLY A 91 -8.75 7.38 -13.36
CA GLY A 91 -7.29 7.22 -13.27
C GLY A 91 -6.86 6.47 -12.02
N MET A 92 -7.48 6.76 -10.88
CA MET A 92 -7.27 6.02 -9.63
C MET A 92 -7.61 4.54 -9.76
N LYS A 93 -8.73 4.24 -10.41
CA LYS A 93 -9.13 2.85 -10.67
C LYS A 93 -8.14 2.16 -11.62
N ALA A 94 -7.76 2.83 -12.70
CA ALA A 94 -6.86 2.27 -13.71
C ALA A 94 -5.48 1.94 -13.14
N ASP A 95 -4.87 2.82 -12.35
CA ASP A 95 -3.57 2.54 -11.71
C ASP A 95 -3.67 1.37 -10.73
N CYS A 96 -4.74 1.33 -9.94
CA CYS A 96 -4.97 0.24 -8.99
C CYS A 96 -5.17 -1.12 -9.67
N ASP A 97 -5.98 -1.15 -10.74
CA ASP A 97 -6.21 -2.34 -11.55
C ASP A 97 -4.89 -2.80 -12.22
N ASN A 98 -4.11 -1.86 -12.75
CA ASN A 98 -2.81 -2.13 -13.38
C ASN A 98 -1.80 -2.71 -12.39
N ILE A 99 -1.69 -2.16 -11.17
CA ILE A 99 -0.81 -2.71 -10.13
C ILE A 99 -1.25 -4.11 -9.71
N ASN A 100 -2.55 -4.34 -9.57
CA ASN A 100 -3.08 -5.65 -9.18
C ASN A 100 -2.94 -6.71 -10.27
N LEU A 101 -2.95 -6.32 -11.55
CA LEU A 101 -2.75 -7.23 -12.67
C LEU A 101 -1.27 -7.45 -12.98
N ASN A 102 -0.52 -6.37 -13.18
CA ASN A 102 0.84 -6.40 -13.73
C ASN A 102 1.94 -6.16 -12.71
N ARG A 103 1.59 -5.67 -11.52
CA ARG A 103 2.54 -5.02 -10.60
C ARG A 103 3.13 -3.76 -11.25
N LYS A 104 3.87 -2.96 -10.48
CA LYS A 104 4.55 -1.78 -11.02
C LYS A 104 5.98 -1.77 -10.50
N LEU A 105 6.93 -1.80 -11.43
CA LEU A 105 8.35 -1.63 -11.14
C LEU A 105 8.80 -0.28 -11.68
N ALA A 106 9.19 0.62 -10.78
CA ALA A 106 9.77 1.91 -11.09
C ALA A 106 11.29 1.83 -10.95
N ALA A 107 12.00 1.98 -12.07
CA ALA A 107 13.45 1.95 -12.10
C ALA A 107 14.10 3.22 -11.53
N ASP A 108 13.35 4.32 -11.41
CA ASP A 108 13.78 5.56 -10.77
C ASP A 108 12.58 6.16 -10.02
N PHE A 109 12.34 5.62 -8.83
CA PHE A 109 11.16 5.94 -8.04
C PHE A 109 11.32 7.28 -7.33
N ARG A 110 10.40 8.22 -7.62
CA ARG A 110 10.32 9.54 -6.97
C ARG A 110 11.67 10.26 -6.86
N SER A 111 12.41 10.31 -7.98
CA SER A 111 13.72 10.97 -8.01
C SER A 111 13.63 12.48 -7.80
N ASP A 112 12.45 13.07 -7.90
CA ASP A 112 12.10 14.42 -7.44
C ASP A 112 12.27 14.61 -5.92
N VAL A 113 12.14 13.53 -5.13
CA VAL A 113 12.27 13.56 -3.66
C VAL A 113 13.58 12.92 -3.21
N PHE A 114 13.91 11.74 -3.73
CA PHE A 114 15.03 10.95 -3.24
C PHE A 114 16.32 11.14 -4.03
N GLY A 115 16.27 11.81 -5.17
CA GLY A 115 17.33 11.75 -6.17
C GLY A 115 17.33 10.39 -6.91
N PRO A 116 18.32 10.16 -7.79
CA PRO A 116 18.33 8.98 -8.65
C PRO A 116 18.59 7.68 -7.87
N GLY A 117 18.18 6.57 -8.47
CA GLY A 117 18.67 5.23 -8.10
C GLY A 117 17.79 4.44 -7.13
N VAL A 118 16.72 5.06 -6.61
CA VAL A 118 15.71 4.34 -5.82
C VAL A 118 14.87 3.46 -6.73
N LYS A 119 14.74 2.17 -6.40
CA LYS A 119 13.87 1.23 -7.13
C LYS A 119 12.60 1.00 -6.33
N GLY A 120 11.44 1.16 -6.95
CA GLY A 120 10.15 0.95 -6.31
C GLY A 120 9.39 -0.21 -6.94
N PHE A 121 8.88 -1.13 -6.14
CA PHE A 121 8.02 -2.21 -6.58
C PHE A 121 6.69 -2.18 -5.82
N PHE A 122 5.61 -1.94 -6.53
CA PHE A 122 4.25 -1.95 -6.00
C PHE A 122 3.54 -3.20 -6.44
N TYR A 123 3.07 -4.00 -5.47
CA TYR A 123 2.59 -5.34 -5.75
C TYR A 123 1.12 -5.60 -5.41
N LYS A 124 0.48 -4.64 -4.77
CA LYS A 124 -0.94 -4.67 -4.46
C LYS A 124 -1.44 -3.24 -4.34
N CYS A 125 -2.67 -3.03 -4.79
CA CYS A 125 -3.42 -1.81 -4.56
C CYS A 125 -4.84 -2.15 -4.07
N GLN A 126 -5.42 -1.29 -3.24
CA GLN A 126 -6.81 -1.38 -2.82
C GLN A 126 -7.40 0.01 -2.61
N PRO A 127 -8.60 0.32 -3.13
CA PRO A 127 -9.33 1.52 -2.73
C PRO A 127 -9.75 1.38 -1.26
N VAL A 128 -9.39 2.37 -0.45
CA VAL A 128 -9.69 2.39 1.00
C VAL A 128 -10.69 3.47 1.38
N LEU A 129 -10.82 4.50 0.55
CA LEU A 129 -11.86 5.53 0.60
C LEU A 129 -12.32 5.85 -0.83
N PRO A 130 -13.44 6.57 -1.02
CA PRO A 130 -13.92 6.95 -2.35
C PRO A 130 -12.90 7.72 -3.20
N ASP A 131 -11.96 8.41 -2.55
CA ASP A 131 -10.95 9.27 -3.16
C ASP A 131 -9.51 8.82 -2.87
N THR A 132 -9.31 7.68 -2.20
CA THR A 132 -7.99 7.25 -1.71
C THR A 132 -7.72 5.79 -2.03
N ASN A 133 -6.58 5.55 -2.66
CA ASN A 133 -6.00 4.21 -2.84
C ASN A 133 -4.92 3.96 -1.80
N MET A 134 -4.80 2.70 -1.37
CA MET A 134 -3.70 2.18 -0.57
C MET A 134 -2.88 1.23 -1.44
N TYR A 135 -1.55 1.35 -1.38
CA TYR A 135 -0.63 0.51 -2.13
C TYR A 135 0.37 -0.15 -1.20
N TRP A 136 0.73 -1.40 -1.49
CA TRP A 136 1.79 -2.12 -0.81
C TRP A 136 3.05 -2.13 -1.66
N PHE A 137 4.18 -1.81 -1.02
CA PHE A 137 5.43 -1.59 -1.72
C PHE A 137 6.60 -2.38 -1.14
N THR A 138 7.60 -2.58 -1.97
CA THR A 138 8.99 -2.85 -1.62
C THR A 138 9.85 -1.82 -2.33
N ILE A 139 10.61 -1.03 -1.60
CA ILE A 139 11.50 -0.01 -2.15
C ILE A 139 12.93 -0.34 -1.74
N SER A 140 13.87 -0.21 -2.66
CA SER A 140 15.29 -0.47 -2.41
C SER A 140 16.18 0.66 -2.93
N SER A 141 17.31 0.85 -2.26
CA SER A 141 18.36 1.77 -2.67
C SER A 141 19.74 1.30 -2.21
N ALA A 142 20.79 1.66 -2.94
CA ALA A 142 22.17 1.54 -2.48
C ALA A 142 22.52 2.54 -1.35
N ASP A 143 21.74 3.61 -1.20
CA ASP A 143 21.92 4.64 -0.18
C ASP A 143 20.91 4.47 0.96
N GLN A 144 21.42 4.29 2.18
CA GLN A 144 20.61 4.17 3.38
C GLN A 144 19.78 5.44 3.63
N ALA A 145 20.35 6.62 3.36
CA ALA A 145 19.69 7.89 3.64
C ALA A 145 18.40 8.06 2.83
N GLN A 146 18.36 7.56 1.59
CA GLN A 146 17.14 7.56 0.77
C GLN A 146 16.04 6.70 1.40
N ILE A 147 16.39 5.55 2.02
CA ILE A 147 15.42 4.71 2.75
C ILE A 147 15.02 5.37 4.08
N ASP A 148 15.92 6.08 4.74
CA ASP A 148 15.59 6.87 5.93
C ASP A 148 14.56 7.96 5.59
N THR A 149 14.78 8.73 4.51
CA THR A 149 13.83 9.74 4.01
C THR A 149 12.49 9.13 3.62
N LEU A 150 12.50 7.98 2.93
CA LEU A 150 11.26 7.27 2.58
C LEU A 150 10.42 6.94 3.82
N CYS A 151 11.07 6.48 4.89
CA CYS A 151 10.40 6.03 6.11
C CYS A 151 10.17 7.15 7.13
N ASP A 152 10.58 8.39 6.83
CA ASP A 152 10.30 9.56 7.66
C ASP A 152 8.85 10.04 7.42
N PRO A 153 7.99 10.02 8.45
CA PRO A 153 6.59 10.45 8.32
C PRO A 153 6.43 11.95 8.04
N THR A 154 7.51 12.72 8.13
CA THR A 154 7.53 14.17 7.85
C THR A 154 7.97 14.49 6.43
N THR A 155 8.37 13.50 5.63
CA THR A 155 8.72 13.69 4.22
C THR A 155 7.51 14.18 3.44
N ASN A 156 7.71 15.28 2.71
CA ASN A 156 6.70 15.88 1.85
C ASN A 156 6.94 15.47 0.41
N TYR A 157 5.86 15.18 -0.29
CA TYR A 157 5.88 14.74 -1.67
C TYR A 157 5.19 15.79 -2.54
N PRO A 158 5.86 16.36 -3.56
CA PRO A 158 5.19 17.24 -4.51
C PRO A 158 4.16 16.47 -5.34
N ILE A 159 3.20 17.22 -5.90
CA ILE A 159 2.23 16.68 -6.85
C ILE A 159 2.96 16.27 -8.12
N ILE A 160 2.70 15.05 -8.59
CA ILE A 160 3.26 14.53 -9.84
C ILE A 160 2.15 14.27 -10.85
N TYR A 161 2.44 14.49 -12.13
CA TYR A 161 1.55 14.11 -13.20
C TYR A 161 1.94 12.72 -13.75
N ASP A 162 0.98 11.82 -13.79
CA ASP A 162 1.09 10.50 -14.38
C ASP A 162 0.43 10.51 -15.75
N GLU A 163 1.28 10.52 -16.79
CA GLU A 163 0.86 10.53 -18.18
C GLU A 163 0.09 9.26 -18.58
N GLN A 164 0.38 8.11 -17.95
CA GLN A 164 -0.26 6.85 -18.31
C GLN A 164 -1.77 6.86 -18.00
N HIS A 165 -2.15 7.54 -16.92
CA HIS A 165 -3.53 7.57 -16.43
C HIS A 165 -4.15 8.97 -16.50
N ASP A 166 -3.48 9.95 -17.11
CA ASP A 166 -3.90 11.36 -17.15
C ASP A 166 -4.35 11.85 -15.76
N THR A 167 -3.49 11.66 -14.76
CA THR A 167 -3.85 11.86 -13.35
C THR A 167 -2.74 12.55 -12.58
N TYR A 168 -3.09 13.55 -11.79
CA TYR A 168 -2.21 14.22 -10.85
C TYR A 168 -2.31 13.53 -9.49
N TRP A 169 -1.17 13.12 -8.93
CA TRP A 169 -1.11 12.37 -7.69
C TRP A 169 -0.64 13.21 -6.52
N ILE A 170 -1.35 13.11 -5.40
CA ILE A 170 -0.90 13.54 -4.08
C ILE A 170 -0.62 12.27 -3.27
N ASP A 171 0.66 12.04 -2.98
CA ASP A 171 1.12 10.94 -2.13
C ASP A 171 1.17 11.40 -0.66
N GLU A 172 0.56 10.61 0.21
CA GLU A 172 0.78 10.74 1.66
C GLU A 172 2.13 10.11 2.04
N PRO A 173 2.70 10.45 3.22
CA PRO A 173 3.92 9.84 3.70
C PRO A 173 3.89 8.30 3.70
N PHE A 174 5.00 7.70 3.28
CA PHE A 174 5.13 6.25 3.20
C PHE A 174 5.25 5.66 4.61
N THR A 175 4.44 4.64 4.89
CA THR A 175 4.46 3.92 6.17
C THR A 175 5.30 2.66 6.02
N CYS A 176 6.56 2.72 6.45
CA CYS A 176 7.44 1.56 6.47
C CYS A 176 7.12 0.65 7.66
N THR A 177 6.81 -0.62 7.37
CA THR A 177 6.54 -1.65 8.40
C THR A 177 7.76 -2.50 8.72
N SER A 178 8.69 -2.63 7.78
CA SER A 178 9.95 -3.35 8.00
C SER A 178 11.06 -2.77 7.12
N ARG A 179 12.29 -2.96 7.58
CA ARG A 179 13.50 -2.53 6.89
C ARG A 179 14.53 -3.66 6.94
N ALA A 180 15.32 -3.79 5.88
CA ALA A 180 16.42 -4.73 5.80
C ALA A 180 17.69 -3.99 5.38
N SER A 181 18.79 -4.29 6.07
CA SER A 181 20.13 -3.92 5.61
C SER A 181 20.57 -4.85 4.48
N PRO A 182 21.58 -4.45 3.68
CA PRO A 182 22.21 -5.36 2.74
C PRO A 182 22.62 -6.67 3.44
N ALA A 183 22.35 -7.79 2.78
CA ALA A 183 22.84 -9.09 3.23
C ALA A 183 24.30 -9.25 2.79
N PHE A 184 25.14 -9.74 3.71
CA PHE A 184 26.55 -10.07 3.48
C PHE A 184 26.70 -11.53 3.06
#